data_AF-A0A2K8MF82-F1
#
_entry.id   AF-A0A2K8MF82-F1
#
_cell.length_a   1.000
_cell.length_b   1.000
_cell.length_c   1.000
_cell.angle_alpha   90.00
_cell.angle_beta   90.00
_cell.angle_gamma   90.00
#
_symmetry.space_group_name_H-M   'P 1'
#
loop_
_entity.id
_entity.type
_entity.pdbx_description
1 polymer ?
#
loop_
_entity_poly.entity_id
_entity_poly.type
_entity_poly.pdbx_seq_one_letter_code
_entity_poly.pdbx_strand_id
1 'polypeptide(L)'
;MGETEIPSRLWKFADELGNVEAYNYTPQYQISEVIHPDGNKHVATYDANGDTTSYSFVSKPGSGTANATTTYAYATGCCGKPSSVTDANNNTTDFTYDPVHGGVLTATGPTPSSGAVRPVKRYAYTQRYAWVKNSAGAYVQANRPLWLVLSEKVCRTSATVGDACAAGSSDEVVVSYDYGPNAGPNNLWLRGKVVTADGASLRTCFSYDQIGNKISETSARAGLTSCP
;
A
#
# COMPACT_ATOMS: atom_id res chain seq x y z
N MET A 1 -11.21 -16.15 36.01
CA MET A 1 -9.84 -15.69 35.74
C MET A 1 -9.91 -14.19 35.71
N GLY A 2 -9.35 -13.52 36.72
CA GLY A 2 -9.54 -12.09 36.95
C GLY A 2 -8.80 -11.25 35.93
N GLU A 3 -9.49 -10.27 35.38
CA GLU A 3 -8.90 -9.20 34.57
C GLU A 3 -8.02 -8.35 35.48
N THR A 4 -6.71 -8.42 35.30
CA THR A 4 -5.76 -7.57 36.02
C THR A 4 -5.85 -6.17 35.41
N GLU A 5 -6.51 -5.24 36.11
CA GLU A 5 -6.44 -3.81 35.78
C GLU A 5 -4.97 -3.36 35.82
N ILE A 6 -4.50 -2.79 34.72
CA ILE A 6 -3.15 -2.21 34.63
C ILE A 6 -3.30 -0.69 34.69
N PRO A 7 -2.96 -0.03 35.81
CA PRO A 7 -3.27 1.38 36.06
C PRO A 7 -2.57 2.39 35.13
N SER A 8 -1.75 1.94 34.18
CA SER A 8 -1.03 2.80 33.23
C SER A 8 -1.56 2.73 31.79
N ARG A 9 -2.66 2.01 31.52
CA ARG A 9 -3.22 1.84 30.16
C ARG A 9 -4.72 2.04 30.12
N LEU A 10 -5.19 2.65 29.04
CA LEU A 10 -6.60 2.93 28.79
C LEU A 10 -7.34 1.60 28.56
N TRP A 11 -8.13 1.16 29.52
CA TRP A 11 -8.92 -0.08 29.41
C TRP A 11 -10.38 0.19 29.02
N LYS A 12 -10.87 1.42 29.28
CA LYS A 12 -12.17 1.93 28.84
C LYS A 12 -12.10 3.42 28.56
N PHE A 13 -12.90 3.87 27.60
CA PHE A 13 -13.16 5.26 27.30
C PHE A 13 -14.68 5.48 27.22
N ALA A 14 -15.16 6.59 27.77
CA ALA A 14 -16.55 6.99 27.66
C ALA A 14 -16.62 8.41 27.11
N ASP A 15 -17.44 8.64 26.09
CA ASP A 15 -17.70 9.98 25.56
C ASP A 15 -18.68 10.77 26.45
N GLU A 16 -18.96 12.02 26.10
CA GLU A 16 -19.88 12.90 26.83
C GLU A 16 -21.34 12.40 26.85
N LEU A 17 -21.67 11.46 25.97
CA LEU A 17 -22.99 10.84 25.87
C LEU A 17 -23.09 9.52 26.66
N GLY A 18 -21.99 9.08 27.28
CA GLY A 18 -21.90 7.83 28.03
C GLY A 18 -21.73 6.58 27.16
N ASN A 19 -21.41 6.74 25.87
CA ASN A 19 -21.05 5.61 25.01
C ASN A 19 -19.68 5.09 25.42
N VAL A 20 -19.61 3.80 25.75
CA VAL A 20 -18.38 3.18 26.29
C VAL A 20 -17.68 2.34 25.23
N GLU A 21 -16.42 2.65 24.99
CA GLU A 21 -15.48 1.82 24.23
C GLU A 21 -14.55 1.10 25.22
N ALA A 22 -14.26 -0.18 24.99
CA ALA A 22 -13.39 -0.98 25.86
C ALA A 22 -12.24 -1.62 25.08
N TYR A 23 -11.10 -1.79 25.74
CA TYR A 23 -9.86 -2.29 25.13
C TYR A 23 -9.32 -3.48 25.92
N ASN A 24 -9.07 -4.59 25.22
CA ASN A 24 -8.32 -5.72 25.76
C ASN A 24 -6.91 -5.75 25.18
N TYR A 25 -5.99 -6.31 25.97
CA TYR A 25 -4.57 -6.36 25.64
C TYR A 25 -4.02 -7.79 25.71
N THR A 26 -3.03 -8.09 24.87
CA THR A 26 -2.18 -9.28 25.02
C THR A 26 -1.27 -9.16 26.26
N PRO A 27 -0.63 -10.26 26.72
CA PRO A 27 0.38 -10.18 27.79
C PRO A 27 1.59 -9.28 27.46
N GLN A 28 1.89 -9.09 26.17
CA GLN A 28 2.91 -8.15 25.65
C GLN A 28 2.38 -6.72 25.55
N TYR A 29 1.15 -6.48 26.02
CA TYR A 29 0.48 -5.20 26.03
C TYR A 29 0.23 -4.61 24.64
N GLN A 30 -0.13 -5.45 23.68
CA GLN A 30 -0.65 -5.04 22.37
C GLN A 30 -2.19 -5.09 22.42
N ILE A 31 -2.89 -4.18 21.73
CA ILE A 31 -4.36 -4.17 21.73
C ILE A 31 -4.86 -5.42 21.00
N SER A 32 -5.51 -6.35 21.70
CA SER A 32 -6.07 -7.57 21.13
C SER A 32 -7.55 -7.44 20.76
N GLU A 33 -8.29 -6.55 21.41
CA GLU A 33 -9.70 -6.32 21.12
C GLU A 33 -10.07 -4.85 21.41
N VAL A 34 -10.87 -4.28 20.52
CA VAL A 34 -11.59 -3.01 20.71
C VAL A 34 -13.07 -3.33 20.64
N ILE A 35 -13.82 -2.98 21.68
CA ILE A 35 -15.26 -3.22 21.78
C ILE A 35 -15.95 -1.86 21.69
N HIS A 36 -16.77 -1.70 20.65
CA HIS A 36 -17.53 -0.48 20.42
C HIS A 36 -18.80 -0.43 21.26
N PRO A 37 -19.34 0.78 21.53
CA PRO A 37 -20.58 0.95 22.29
C PRO A 37 -21.79 0.20 21.72
N ASP A 38 -21.81 -0.01 20.40
CA ASP A 38 -22.87 -0.73 19.69
C ASP A 38 -22.73 -2.27 19.76
N GLY A 39 -21.66 -2.77 20.38
CA GLY A 39 -21.34 -4.19 20.53
C GLY A 39 -20.55 -4.79 19.36
N ASN A 40 -20.24 -4.02 18.31
CA ASN A 40 -19.29 -4.44 17.28
C ASN A 40 -17.88 -4.44 17.84
N LYS A 41 -16.98 -5.20 17.21
CA LYS A 41 -15.61 -5.33 17.71
C LYS A 41 -14.57 -5.35 16.60
N HIS A 42 -13.37 -4.90 16.93
CA HIS A 42 -12.16 -5.21 16.19
C HIS A 42 -11.27 -6.12 17.03
N VAL A 43 -10.83 -7.24 16.46
CA VAL A 43 -9.99 -8.22 17.13
C VAL A 43 -8.70 -8.38 16.35
N ALA A 44 -7.55 -8.34 17.03
CA ALA A 44 -6.25 -8.56 16.43
C ALA A 44 -5.49 -9.68 17.16
N THR A 45 -4.76 -10.49 16.39
CA THR A 45 -3.82 -11.47 16.94
C THR A 45 -2.42 -11.17 16.46
N TYR A 46 -1.43 -11.56 17.24
CA TYR A 46 -0.02 -11.26 16.99
C TYR A 46 0.82 -12.54 17.06
N ASP A 47 1.94 -12.56 16.33
CA ASP A 47 2.97 -13.58 16.51
C ASP A 47 3.93 -13.22 17.65
N ALA A 48 4.97 -14.03 17.86
CA ALA A 48 5.98 -13.80 18.90
C ALA A 48 6.87 -12.57 18.65
N ASN A 49 6.95 -12.07 17.42
CA ASN A 49 7.69 -10.86 17.06
C ASN A 49 6.83 -9.60 17.23
N GLY A 50 5.53 -9.77 17.52
CA GLY A 50 4.57 -8.68 17.64
C GLY A 50 3.94 -8.28 16.30
N ASP A 51 4.17 -9.05 15.24
CA ASP A 51 3.56 -8.83 13.93
C ASP A 51 2.10 -9.30 13.94
N THR A 52 1.20 -8.54 13.32
CA THR A 52 -0.24 -8.84 13.32
C THR A 52 -0.55 -10.01 12.40
N THR A 53 -1.00 -11.15 12.93
CA THR A 53 -1.32 -12.35 12.15
C THR A 53 -2.77 -12.43 11.70
N SER A 54 -3.68 -11.77 12.41
CA SER A 54 -5.06 -11.60 11.97
C SER A 54 -5.66 -10.30 12.46
N TYR A 55 -6.60 -9.79 11.68
CA TYR A 55 -7.45 -8.67 12.04
C TYR A 55 -8.88 -8.97 11.64
N SER A 56 -9.81 -8.89 12.59
CA SER A 56 -11.22 -9.22 12.37
C SER A 56 -12.13 -8.08 12.78
N PHE A 57 -13.10 -7.75 11.93
CA PHE A 57 -14.32 -7.10 12.35
C PHE A 57 -15.32 -8.16 12.77
N VAL A 58 -15.75 -8.11 14.03
CA VAL A 58 -16.75 -9.00 14.59
C VAL A 58 -18.05 -8.24 14.76
N SER A 59 -19.07 -8.68 14.04
CA SER A 59 -20.38 -8.05 14.11
C SER A 59 -21.04 -8.36 15.46
N LYS A 60 -21.78 -7.39 16.00
CA LYS A 60 -22.52 -7.59 17.25
C LYS A 60 -23.46 -8.79 17.17
N PRO A 61 -23.65 -9.54 18.27
CA PRO A 61 -24.55 -10.69 18.30
C PRO A 61 -25.96 -10.34 17.81
N GLY A 62 -26.56 -11.22 17.00
CA GLY A 62 -27.92 -11.04 16.48
C GLY A 62 -28.06 -10.03 15.32
N SER A 63 -26.97 -9.44 14.84
CA SER A 63 -27.01 -8.52 13.67
C SER A 63 -27.32 -9.22 12.33
N GLY A 64 -27.04 -10.52 12.22
CA GLY A 64 -27.16 -11.27 10.97
C GLY A 64 -26.03 -11.00 9.96
N THR A 65 -25.07 -10.14 10.30
CA THR A 65 -23.90 -9.83 9.48
C THR A 65 -22.75 -10.76 9.82
N ALA A 66 -22.10 -11.32 8.80
CA ALA A 66 -20.92 -12.16 9.00
C ALA A 66 -19.73 -11.35 9.54
N ASN A 67 -18.84 -12.01 10.27
CA ASN A 67 -17.56 -11.44 10.63
C ASN A 67 -16.67 -11.35 9.39
N ALA A 68 -15.79 -10.37 9.35
CA ALA A 68 -14.81 -10.20 8.28
C ALA A 68 -13.40 -10.32 8.87
N THR A 69 -12.65 -11.33 8.46
CA THR A 69 -11.30 -11.59 8.97
C THR A 69 -10.28 -11.47 7.84
N THR A 70 -9.23 -10.69 8.06
CA THR A 70 -8.04 -10.66 7.21
C THR A 70 -6.90 -11.36 7.96
N THR A 71 -6.17 -12.23 7.28
CA THR A 71 -4.98 -12.90 7.85
C THR A 71 -3.72 -12.49 7.13
N TYR A 72 -2.62 -12.50 7.86
CA TYR A 72 -1.31 -12.08 7.39
C TYR A 72 -0.32 -13.20 7.69
N ALA A 73 0.46 -13.58 6.68
CA ALA A 73 1.60 -14.46 6.87
C ALA A 73 2.87 -13.68 6.61
N TYR A 74 3.91 -14.01 7.38
CA TYR A 74 5.21 -13.35 7.33
C TYR A 74 6.26 -14.38 6.97
N ALA A 75 7.11 -14.04 6.01
CA ALA A 75 8.30 -14.81 5.69
C ALA A 75 9.50 -14.19 6.41
N THR A 76 10.47 -15.02 6.78
CA THR A 76 11.75 -14.54 7.30
C THR A 76 12.43 -13.70 6.21
N GLY A 77 12.59 -12.40 6.44
CA GLY A 77 13.02 -11.49 5.38
C GLY A 77 12.90 -10.03 5.77
N CYS A 78 12.91 -9.15 4.77
CA CYS A 78 13.00 -7.73 5.05
C CYS A 78 11.75 -7.15 5.74
N CYS A 79 12.04 -6.22 6.64
CA CYS A 79 11.24 -5.02 6.87
C CYS A 79 9.94 -5.21 7.69
N GLY A 80 9.69 -6.37 8.31
CA GLY A 80 8.48 -6.60 9.13
C GLY A 80 7.17 -6.50 8.35
N LYS A 81 7.21 -6.92 7.07
CA LYS A 81 6.07 -6.83 6.15
C LYS A 81 5.52 -8.23 5.84
N PRO A 82 4.20 -8.37 5.65
CA PRO A 82 3.61 -9.68 5.36
C PRO A 82 4.03 -10.18 3.98
N SER A 83 4.42 -11.44 3.89
CA SER A 83 4.66 -12.13 2.61
C SER A 83 3.36 -12.51 1.91
N SER A 84 2.24 -12.61 2.64
CA SER A 84 0.92 -12.86 2.06
C SER A 84 -0.19 -12.25 2.92
N VAL A 85 -1.25 -11.79 2.26
CA VAL A 85 -2.47 -11.30 2.90
C VAL A 85 -3.66 -12.05 2.32
N THR A 86 -4.50 -12.62 3.19
CA THR A 86 -5.77 -13.23 2.77
C THR A 86 -6.93 -12.41 3.31
N ASP A 87 -7.77 -11.90 2.40
CA ASP A 87 -8.94 -11.08 2.78
C ASP A 87 -10.10 -11.94 3.33
N ALA A 88 -11.17 -11.28 3.78
CA ALA A 88 -12.35 -11.94 4.32
C ALA A 88 -13.13 -12.78 3.30
N ASN A 89 -12.86 -12.61 2.00
CA ASN A 89 -13.42 -13.41 0.91
C ASN A 89 -12.52 -14.61 0.56
N ASN A 90 -11.49 -14.88 1.36
CA ASN A 90 -10.47 -15.91 1.12
C ASN A 90 -9.62 -15.67 -0.14
N ASN A 91 -9.51 -14.43 -0.61
CA ASN A 91 -8.59 -14.09 -1.68
C ASN A 91 -7.20 -13.80 -1.10
N THR A 92 -6.21 -14.60 -1.51
CA THR A 92 -4.81 -14.43 -1.08
C THR A 92 -4.01 -13.64 -2.11
N THR A 93 -3.34 -12.59 -1.63
CA THR A 93 -2.33 -11.84 -2.37
C THR A 93 -0.94 -12.07 -1.75
N ASP A 94 0.03 -12.48 -2.55
CA ASP A 94 1.42 -12.69 -2.12
C ASP A 94 2.30 -11.51 -2.51
N PHE A 95 3.30 -11.22 -1.69
CA PHE A 95 4.19 -10.08 -1.86
C PHE A 95 5.66 -10.47 -1.80
N THR A 96 6.48 -9.80 -2.61
CA THR A 96 7.94 -9.76 -2.42
C THR A 96 8.38 -8.31 -2.26
N TYR A 97 9.50 -8.10 -1.60
CA TYR A 97 9.99 -6.78 -1.23
C TYR A 97 11.45 -6.58 -1.60
N ASP A 98 11.80 -5.35 -1.91
CA ASP A 98 13.18 -4.93 -2.08
C ASP A 98 13.91 -4.99 -0.72
N PRO A 99 15.07 -5.67 -0.63
CA PRO A 99 15.76 -5.86 0.64
C PRO A 99 16.46 -4.60 1.17
N VAL A 100 16.64 -3.57 0.33
CA VAL A 100 17.34 -2.32 0.70
C VAL A 100 16.34 -1.29 1.23
N HIS A 101 15.21 -1.12 0.55
CA HIS A 101 14.26 -0.04 0.87
C HIS A 101 12.86 -0.52 1.24
N GLY A 102 12.58 -1.82 1.17
CA GLY A 102 11.30 -2.41 1.60
C GLY A 102 10.11 -2.08 0.70
N GLY A 103 10.34 -1.57 -0.52
CA GLY A 103 9.28 -1.38 -1.50
C GLY A 103 8.80 -2.72 -2.04
N VAL A 104 7.52 -2.83 -2.39
CA VAL A 104 6.96 -4.06 -2.97
C VAL A 104 7.55 -4.27 -4.36
N LEU A 105 8.24 -5.40 -4.60
CA LEU A 105 8.73 -5.75 -5.94
C LEU A 105 7.67 -6.49 -6.75
N THR A 106 6.93 -7.41 -6.11
CA THR A 106 5.82 -8.12 -6.75
C THR A 106 4.60 -8.17 -5.83
N ALA A 107 3.41 -8.05 -6.41
CA ALA A 107 2.14 -8.37 -5.77
C ALA A 107 1.37 -9.35 -6.67
N THR A 108 1.22 -10.59 -6.21
CA THR A 108 0.54 -11.66 -6.94
C THR A 108 -0.86 -11.83 -6.38
N GLY A 109 -1.88 -11.44 -7.13
CA GLY A 109 -3.28 -11.52 -6.71
C GLY A 109 -3.82 -12.95 -6.66
N PRO A 110 -5.07 -13.15 -6.22
CA PRO A 110 -5.71 -14.46 -6.19
C PRO A 110 -5.92 -15.00 -7.61
N THR A 111 -6.13 -16.31 -7.71
CA THR A 111 -6.55 -16.95 -8.96
C THR A 111 -7.97 -16.46 -9.33
N PRO A 112 -8.17 -15.73 -10.44
CA PRO A 112 -9.47 -15.11 -10.73
C PRO A 112 -10.61 -16.10 -10.94
N SER A 113 -10.27 -17.30 -11.42
CA SER A 113 -11.17 -18.43 -11.60
C SER A 113 -10.35 -19.71 -11.60
N SER A 114 -10.96 -20.86 -11.27
CA SER A 114 -10.24 -22.15 -11.25
C SER A 114 -9.43 -22.38 -12.52
N GLY A 115 -8.14 -22.69 -12.38
CA GLY A 115 -7.21 -22.92 -13.48
C GLY A 115 -6.68 -21.67 -14.21
N ALA A 116 -7.15 -20.46 -13.86
CA ALA A 116 -6.64 -19.23 -14.47
C ALA A 116 -5.26 -18.85 -13.91
N VAL A 117 -4.51 -18.10 -14.73
CA VAL A 117 -3.24 -17.51 -14.33
C VAL A 117 -3.49 -16.46 -13.23
N ARG A 118 -2.66 -16.48 -12.19
CA ARG A 118 -2.67 -15.43 -11.15
C ARG A 118 -2.08 -14.14 -11.71
N PRO A 119 -2.76 -12.99 -11.56
CA PRO A 119 -2.22 -11.71 -12.01
C PRO A 119 -1.06 -11.30 -11.10
N VAL A 120 0.06 -10.88 -11.69
CA VAL A 120 1.22 -10.35 -10.95
C VAL A 120 1.47 -8.92 -11.37
N LYS A 121 1.43 -8.00 -10.40
CA LYS A 121 1.99 -6.65 -10.55
C LYS A 121 3.46 -6.68 -10.17
N ARG A 122 4.31 -6.16 -11.06
CA ARG A 122 5.76 -6.01 -10.84
C ARG A 122 6.10 -4.53 -10.78
N TYR A 123 6.91 -4.14 -9.80
CA TYR A 123 7.26 -2.75 -9.55
C TYR A 123 8.76 -2.54 -9.72
N ALA A 124 9.14 -1.42 -10.33
CA ALA A 124 10.51 -0.92 -10.33
C ALA A 124 10.56 0.42 -9.63
N TYR A 125 11.69 0.72 -8.99
CA TYR A 125 11.90 1.93 -8.21
C TYR A 125 13.10 2.74 -8.71
N THR A 126 13.10 4.03 -8.41
CA THR A 126 14.23 4.92 -8.66
C THR A 126 14.43 5.87 -7.48
N GLN A 127 15.67 6.26 -7.22
CA GLN A 127 15.97 7.30 -6.23
C GLN A 127 15.90 8.69 -6.86
N ARG A 128 15.20 9.61 -6.20
CA ARG A 128 15.24 11.03 -6.52
C ARG A 128 15.39 11.88 -5.27
N TYR A 129 15.89 13.09 -5.46
CA TYR A 129 16.08 14.05 -4.39
C TYR A 129 15.06 15.17 -4.50
N ALA A 130 14.40 15.48 -3.40
CA ALA A 130 13.67 16.74 -3.28
C ALA A 130 14.65 17.91 -3.21
N TRP A 131 14.20 19.08 -3.62
CA TRP A 131 14.90 20.34 -3.53
C TRP A 131 14.09 21.28 -2.65
N VAL A 132 14.65 21.59 -1.49
CA VAL A 132 13.98 22.33 -0.42
C VAL A 132 14.61 23.71 -0.25
N LYS A 133 13.82 24.68 0.17
CA LYS A 133 14.33 26.03 0.44
C LYS A 133 15.10 26.03 1.75
N ASN A 134 16.36 26.48 1.74
CA ASN A 134 17.16 26.63 2.95
C ASN A 134 16.84 27.96 3.67
N SER A 135 17.45 28.18 4.85
CA SER A 135 17.26 29.40 5.65
C SER A 135 17.74 30.67 4.94
N ALA A 136 18.68 30.56 4.00
CA ALA A 136 19.15 31.65 3.15
C ALA A 136 18.23 31.93 1.94
N GLY A 137 17.13 31.17 1.80
CA GLY A 137 16.14 31.33 0.73
C GLY A 137 16.51 30.65 -0.60
N ALA A 138 17.63 29.95 -0.69
CA ALA A 138 18.04 29.20 -1.87
C ALA A 138 17.44 27.79 -1.86
N TYR A 139 17.12 27.24 -3.05
CA TYR A 139 16.73 25.84 -3.17
C TYR A 139 17.97 24.95 -3.20
N VAL A 140 18.04 24.00 -2.28
CA VAL A 140 19.13 23.04 -2.15
C VAL A 140 18.59 21.62 -2.19
N GLN A 141 19.39 20.71 -2.74
CA GLN A 141 19.08 19.28 -2.76
C GLN A 141 18.99 18.74 -1.31
N ALA A 142 17.98 17.94 -1.03
CA ALA A 142 17.87 17.23 0.24
C ALA A 142 19.06 16.26 0.41
N ASN A 143 19.47 16.01 1.64
CA ASN A 143 20.62 15.14 1.93
C ASN A 143 20.32 13.63 1.82
N ARG A 144 19.05 13.25 1.68
CA ARG A 144 18.62 11.85 1.54
C ARG A 144 17.69 11.71 0.33
N PRO A 145 17.93 10.73 -0.56
CA PRO A 145 17.01 10.43 -1.64
C PRO A 145 15.76 9.75 -1.11
N LEU A 146 14.68 9.83 -1.89
CA LEU A 146 13.47 9.05 -1.72
C LEU A 146 13.36 8.03 -2.86
N TRP A 147 12.98 6.81 -2.50
CA TRP A 147 12.62 5.77 -3.48
C TRP A 147 11.21 6.04 -3.99
N LEU A 148 11.07 6.22 -5.29
CA LEU A 148 9.80 6.45 -5.98
C LEU A 148 9.52 5.28 -6.93
N VAL A 149 8.25 4.93 -7.09
CA VAL A 149 7.85 3.91 -8.07
C VAL A 149 8.12 4.45 -9.46
N LEU A 150 9.05 3.85 -10.18
CA LEU A 150 9.38 4.25 -11.55
C LEU A 150 8.37 3.66 -12.55
N SER A 151 8.02 2.39 -12.36
CA SER A 151 7.07 1.71 -13.23
C SER A 151 6.36 0.55 -12.55
N GLU A 152 5.19 0.21 -13.09
CA GLU A 152 4.42 -0.99 -12.83
C GLU A 152 4.27 -1.79 -14.12
N LYS A 153 4.39 -3.12 -14.03
CA LYS A 153 4.17 -4.03 -15.16
C LYS A 153 3.17 -5.11 -14.78
N VAL A 154 2.28 -5.45 -15.71
CA VAL A 154 1.36 -6.59 -15.61
C VAL A 154 1.29 -7.31 -16.95
N CYS A 155 0.96 -8.61 -16.88
CA CYS A 155 0.60 -9.40 -18.06
C CYS A 155 -0.92 -9.43 -18.20
N ARG A 156 -1.44 -9.25 -19.40
CA ARG A 156 -2.90 -9.20 -19.63
C ARG A 156 -3.50 -10.59 -19.57
N THR A 157 -2.82 -11.56 -20.16
CA THR A 157 -3.38 -12.89 -20.38
C THR A 157 -2.47 -14.02 -19.91
N SER A 158 -1.15 -13.85 -19.99
CA SER A 158 -0.18 -14.90 -19.69
C SER A 158 0.42 -14.77 -18.29
N ALA A 159 1.10 -15.83 -17.86
CA ALA A 159 1.84 -15.83 -16.60
C ALA A 159 3.07 -14.91 -16.66
N THR A 160 3.43 -14.36 -15.52
CA THR A 160 4.72 -13.70 -15.33
C THR A 160 5.81 -14.76 -15.18
N VAL A 161 6.88 -14.65 -15.97
CA VAL A 161 8.09 -15.48 -15.88
C VAL A 161 9.28 -14.54 -15.70
N GLY A 162 9.87 -14.52 -14.50
CA GLY A 162 10.87 -13.52 -14.13
C GLY A 162 10.28 -12.11 -14.13
N ASP A 163 10.88 -11.20 -14.90
CA ASP A 163 10.39 -9.84 -15.11
C ASP A 163 9.79 -9.63 -16.52
N ALA A 164 9.10 -10.64 -17.05
CA ALA A 164 8.42 -10.56 -18.34
C ALA A 164 7.12 -11.39 -18.37
N CYS A 165 6.30 -11.15 -19.39
CA CYS A 165 5.13 -11.97 -19.70
C CYS A 165 5.50 -13.17 -20.55
N ALA A 166 4.95 -14.35 -20.24
CA ALA A 166 5.23 -15.57 -20.97
C ALA A 166 4.83 -15.49 -22.46
N ALA A 167 3.78 -14.72 -22.78
CA ALA A 167 3.34 -14.45 -24.15
C ALA A 167 4.14 -13.32 -24.85
N GLY A 168 5.20 -12.80 -24.23
CA GLY A 168 6.06 -11.76 -24.79
C GLY A 168 5.56 -10.33 -24.53
N SER A 169 6.27 -9.35 -25.09
CA SER A 169 6.07 -7.91 -24.81
C SER A 169 4.73 -7.36 -25.28
N SER A 170 4.06 -7.99 -26.25
CA SER A 170 2.71 -7.63 -26.67
C SER A 170 1.65 -7.94 -25.61
N ASP A 171 1.90 -8.87 -24.69
CA ASP A 171 1.01 -9.17 -23.56
C ASP A 171 1.30 -8.27 -22.34
N GLU A 172 2.37 -7.50 -22.39
CA GLU A 172 2.78 -6.64 -21.30
C GLU A 172 2.04 -5.29 -21.35
N VAL A 173 1.59 -4.84 -20.18
CA VAL A 173 1.13 -3.47 -19.95
C VAL A 173 2.06 -2.85 -18.94
N VAL A 174 2.66 -1.72 -19.32
CA VAL A 174 3.58 -0.97 -18.48
C VAL A 174 2.97 0.38 -18.14
N VAL A 175 2.96 0.72 -16.87
CA VAL A 175 2.65 2.06 -16.38
C VAL A 175 3.94 2.69 -15.88
N SER A 176 4.38 3.78 -16.49
CA SER A 176 5.57 4.52 -16.05
C SER A 176 5.17 5.84 -15.39
N TYR A 177 5.93 6.26 -14.38
CA TYR A 177 5.68 7.46 -13.60
C TYR A 177 6.81 8.48 -13.76
N ASP A 178 6.43 9.69 -14.16
CA ASP A 178 7.33 10.82 -14.33
C ASP A 178 7.13 11.81 -13.21
N TYR A 179 8.15 11.96 -12.39
CA TYR A 179 8.18 12.93 -11.29
C TYR A 179 8.83 14.24 -11.74
N GLY A 180 8.73 15.27 -10.90
CA GLY A 180 9.42 16.54 -11.11
C GLY A 180 10.91 16.40 -11.44
N PRO A 181 11.50 17.38 -12.14
CA PRO A 181 12.89 17.34 -12.62
C PRO A 181 13.90 17.20 -11.47
N ASN A 182 15.05 16.57 -11.71
CA ASN A 182 16.08 16.38 -10.68
C ASN A 182 16.92 17.65 -10.40
N ALA A 183 16.32 18.83 -10.55
CA ALA A 183 16.94 20.14 -10.36
C ALA A 183 15.87 21.22 -10.13
N GLY A 184 16.26 22.32 -9.48
CA GLY A 184 15.37 23.44 -9.18
C GLY A 184 14.36 23.13 -8.08
N PRO A 185 13.43 24.04 -7.74
CA PRO A 185 12.40 23.77 -6.74
C PRO A 185 11.54 22.57 -7.18
N ASN A 186 11.68 21.46 -6.48
CA ASN A 186 10.95 20.23 -6.78
C ASN A 186 10.79 19.37 -5.52
N ASN A 187 9.56 19.03 -5.22
CA ASN A 187 9.16 18.13 -4.12
C ASN A 187 8.68 16.76 -4.63
N LEU A 188 9.14 16.38 -5.82
CA LEU A 188 8.92 15.06 -6.42
C LEU A 188 7.44 14.78 -6.70
N TRP A 189 6.66 15.81 -7.04
CA TRP A 189 5.29 15.61 -7.50
C TRP A 189 5.26 14.75 -8.77
N LEU A 190 4.23 13.91 -8.86
CA LEU A 190 3.96 13.11 -10.04
C LEU A 190 3.46 14.03 -11.16
N ARG A 191 4.29 14.28 -12.17
CA ARG A 191 3.93 15.13 -13.31
C ARG A 191 3.32 14.37 -14.46
N GLY A 192 3.62 13.09 -14.60
CA GLY A 192 3.15 12.30 -15.73
C GLY A 192 2.94 10.83 -15.38
N LYS A 193 1.92 10.25 -16.01
CA LYS A 193 1.67 8.81 -16.02
C LYS A 193 1.58 8.36 -17.47
N VAL A 194 2.35 7.34 -17.85
CA VAL A 194 2.34 6.78 -19.20
C VAL A 194 1.87 5.34 -19.13
N VAL A 195 0.80 5.00 -19.84
CA VAL A 195 0.37 3.62 -20.02
C VAL A 195 0.81 3.16 -21.40
N THR A 196 1.65 2.13 -21.45
CA THR A 196 2.15 1.51 -22.68
C THR A 196 1.57 0.11 -22.82
N ALA A 197 0.88 -0.14 -23.91
CA ALA A 197 0.30 -1.43 -24.29
C ALA A 197 0.17 -1.48 -25.82
N ASP A 198 0.31 -2.67 -26.42
CA ASP A 198 0.12 -2.88 -27.87
C ASP A 198 0.96 -1.95 -28.76
N GLY A 199 2.17 -1.62 -28.32
CA GLY A 199 3.08 -0.71 -29.03
C GLY A 199 2.65 0.77 -28.99
N ALA A 200 1.56 1.11 -28.30
CA ALA A 200 1.10 2.47 -28.10
C ALA A 200 1.38 2.93 -26.67
N SER A 201 1.75 4.20 -26.51
CA SER A 201 1.92 4.85 -25.22
C SER A 201 0.98 6.04 -25.10
N LEU A 202 0.14 6.04 -24.07
CA LEU A 202 -0.77 7.13 -23.75
C LEU A 202 -0.31 7.83 -22.48
N ARG A 203 -0.07 9.13 -22.57
CA ARG A 203 0.42 9.95 -21.46
C ARG A 203 -0.69 10.85 -20.92
N THR A 204 -0.81 10.84 -19.59
CA THR A 204 -1.59 11.79 -18.80
C THR A 204 -0.63 12.66 -18.01
N CYS A 205 -0.86 13.97 -18.00
CA CYS A 205 -0.02 14.95 -17.33
C CYS A 205 -0.79 15.67 -16.23
N PHE A 206 -0.08 16.04 -15.16
CA PHE A 206 -0.60 16.71 -13.99
C PHE A 206 0.19 17.99 -13.73
N SER A 207 -0.52 19.05 -13.35
CA SER A 207 0.10 20.28 -12.82
C SER A 207 -0.43 20.59 -11.44
N TYR A 208 0.38 21.30 -10.67
CA TYR A 208 0.13 21.60 -9.26
C TYR A 208 0.32 23.10 -9.00
N ASP A 209 -0.40 23.62 -8.02
CA ASP A 209 -0.09 24.93 -7.45
C ASP A 209 1.19 24.87 -6.59
N GLN A 210 1.58 25.99 -5.99
CA GLN A 210 2.82 26.10 -5.21
C GLN A 210 2.83 25.29 -3.90
N ILE A 211 1.66 24.86 -3.41
CA ILE A 211 1.54 24.08 -2.16
C ILE A 211 1.20 22.61 -2.41
N GLY A 212 0.98 22.21 -3.66
CA GLY A 212 0.83 20.81 -4.09
C GLY A 212 -0.59 20.36 -4.34
N ASN A 213 -1.55 21.27 -4.45
CA ASN A 213 -2.88 20.91 -4.93
C ASN A 213 -2.82 20.68 -6.44
N LYS A 214 -3.41 19.58 -6.92
CA LYS A 214 -3.53 19.32 -8.35
C LYS A 214 -4.49 20.33 -8.97
N ILE A 215 -4.00 21.12 -9.92
CA ILE A 215 -4.79 22.16 -10.62
C ILE A 215 -5.12 21.80 -12.07
N SER A 216 -4.46 20.79 -12.64
CA SER A 216 -4.79 20.30 -13.98
C SER A 216 -4.51 18.81 -14.13
N GLU A 217 -5.27 18.19 -15.05
CA GLU A 217 -5.06 16.84 -15.53
C GLU A 217 -5.44 16.79 -17.00
N THR A 218 -4.53 16.31 -17.86
CA THR A 218 -4.84 16.13 -19.28
C THR A 218 -5.57 14.81 -19.50
N SER A 219 -6.39 14.72 -20.55
CA SER A 219 -6.78 13.40 -21.08
C SER A 219 -5.54 12.63 -21.55
N ALA A 220 -5.64 11.30 -21.61
CA ALA A 220 -4.59 10.44 -22.11
C ALA A 220 -4.33 10.71 -23.60
N ARG A 221 -3.09 11.03 -23.98
CA ARG A 221 -2.71 11.38 -25.36
C ARG A 221 -1.54 10.53 -25.87
N ALA A 222 -1.65 10.05 -27.11
CA ALA A 222 -0.55 9.37 -27.80
C ALA A 222 0.51 10.37 -28.28
N GLY A 223 1.78 9.91 -28.37
CA GLY A 223 2.87 10.68 -28.99
C GLY A 223 3.44 11.85 -28.17
N LEU A 224 2.99 12.04 -26.92
CA LEU A 224 3.53 13.07 -26.03
C LEU A 224 4.78 12.55 -25.30
N THR A 225 5.95 13.11 -25.62
CA THR A 225 7.25 12.67 -25.07
C THR A 225 7.49 13.15 -23.64
N SER A 226 6.97 14.32 -23.27
CA SER A 226 7.07 14.89 -21.93
C SER A 226 5.82 15.66 -21.53
N CYS A 227 5.58 15.77 -20.23
CA CYS A 227 4.57 16.70 -19.74
C CYS A 227 5.04 18.15 -19.87
N PRO A 228 4.14 19.07 -20.23
CA PRO A 228 4.43 20.51 -20.22
C PRO A 228 4.81 21.01 -18.82
#